data_AF-A0A4Y2DXH5-F1
#
_entry.id   AF-A0A4Y2DXH5-F1
#
_cell.length_a   1.000
_cell.length_b   1.000
_cell.length_c   1.000
_cell.angle_alpha   90.00
_cell.angle_beta   90.00
_cell.angle_gamma   90.00
#
_symmetry.space_group_name_H-M   'P 1'
#
loop_
_entity.id
_entity.type
_entity.pdbx_description
1 polymer ?
#
loop_
_entity_poly.entity_id
_entity_poly.type
_entity_poly.pdbx_seq_one_letter_code
_entity_poly.pdbx_strand_id
1 'polypeptide(L)'
;MFHEETVLQYTKEKLLANECNKKRFIELLKKALQKANICVQQAVEDADLTIVNTVISVAPEYDNVRVVGEDIDLLVLLTALSSTHSNVFFQKCGRGKTPDSYYSTTSFNHKFSNELLFSYAISGCDITSALFGQGKNKFISLVLKHEELLNRAATFLNPQATTEQVTEAGGNVFVALYGGDPATQNLEEQRYH
;
A
#
# COMPACT_ATOMS: atom_id res chain seq x y z
N MET A 1 -9.92 -29.93 15.12
CA MET A 1 -9.21 -28.65 15.44
C MET A 1 -7.86 -28.72 14.76
N PHE A 2 -7.35 -27.63 14.16
CA PHE A 2 -6.12 -27.64 13.36
C PHE A 2 -4.84 -27.77 14.22
N HIS A 3 -3.97 -28.72 13.90
CA HIS A 3 -2.71 -29.05 14.59
C HIS A 3 -1.62 -29.39 13.56
N GLU A 4 -0.36 -29.52 13.99
CA GLU A 4 0.80 -29.78 13.11
C GLU A 4 0.64 -31.02 12.22
N GLU A 5 0.09 -32.10 12.76
CA GLU A 5 -0.14 -33.37 12.04
C GLU A 5 -1.50 -33.41 11.30
N THR A 6 -2.24 -32.31 11.26
CA THR A 6 -3.57 -32.30 10.64
C THR A 6 -3.46 -32.43 9.13
N VAL A 7 -4.01 -33.52 8.59
CA VAL A 7 -4.23 -33.64 7.14
C VAL A 7 -5.38 -32.71 6.74
N LEU A 8 -5.10 -31.72 5.90
CA LEU A 8 -6.09 -30.76 5.43
C LEU A 8 -7.05 -31.44 4.44
N GLN A 9 -8.31 -31.58 4.85
CA GLN A 9 -9.38 -32.16 4.02
C GLN A 9 -10.37 -31.11 3.47
N TYR A 10 -10.07 -29.83 3.68
CA TYR A 10 -10.93 -28.71 3.30
C TYR A 10 -10.11 -27.61 2.65
N THR A 11 -10.79 -26.70 1.95
CA THR A 11 -10.15 -25.63 1.21
C THR A 11 -9.46 -24.62 2.13
N LYS A 12 -8.51 -23.85 1.58
CA LYS A 12 -7.82 -22.75 2.27
C LYS A 12 -8.84 -21.78 2.89
N GLU A 13 -9.89 -21.42 2.14
CA GLU A 13 -10.89 -20.46 2.57
C GLU A 13 -11.65 -20.98 3.79
N LYS A 14 -11.99 -22.28 3.80
CA LYS A 14 -12.67 -22.91 4.94
C LYS A 14 -11.75 -23.04 6.17
N LEU A 15 -10.45 -23.28 5.96
CA LEU A 15 -9.47 -23.26 7.06
C LEU A 15 -9.39 -21.89 7.70
N LEU A 16 -9.18 -20.88 6.84
CA LEU A 16 -8.97 -19.53 7.26
C LEU A 16 -10.26 -18.89 7.76
N ALA A 17 -11.47 -19.31 7.38
CA ALA A 17 -12.71 -18.76 7.95
C ALA A 17 -12.84 -18.98 9.48
N ASN A 18 -12.09 -19.92 10.07
CA ASN A 18 -12.12 -20.18 11.51
C ASN A 18 -10.97 -19.45 12.23
N GLU A 19 -11.29 -18.49 13.07
CA GLU A 19 -10.32 -17.66 13.80
C GLU A 19 -9.35 -18.47 14.68
N CYS A 20 -9.80 -19.54 15.32
CA CYS A 20 -8.92 -20.41 16.12
C CYS A 20 -7.90 -21.15 15.23
N ASN A 21 -8.33 -21.61 14.05
CA ASN A 21 -7.44 -22.25 13.09
C ASN A 21 -6.44 -21.23 12.51
N LYS A 22 -6.87 -19.99 12.19
CA LYS A 22 -5.95 -18.91 11.75
C LYS A 22 -4.84 -18.68 12.76
N LYS A 23 -5.19 -18.45 14.03
CA LYS A 23 -4.23 -18.19 15.11
C LYS A 23 -3.24 -19.34 15.24
N ARG A 24 -3.74 -20.57 15.27
CA ARG A 24 -2.90 -21.76 15.41
C ARG A 24 -2.01 -22.00 14.19
N PHE A 25 -2.49 -21.69 12.99
CA PHE A 25 -1.68 -21.71 11.77
C PHE A 25 -0.51 -20.72 11.83
N ILE A 26 -0.77 -19.47 12.23
CA ILE A 26 0.27 -18.45 12.41
C ILE A 26 1.31 -18.89 13.44
N GLU A 27 0.88 -19.45 14.58
CA GLU A 27 1.78 -19.94 15.62
C GLU A 27 2.67 -21.11 15.14
N LEU A 28 2.09 -22.07 14.41
CA LEU A 28 2.84 -23.21 13.88
C LEU A 28 3.82 -22.76 12.78
N LEU A 29 3.39 -21.86 11.89
CA LEU A 29 4.25 -21.30 10.85
C LEU A 29 5.44 -20.53 11.46
N LYS A 30 5.18 -19.69 12.47
CA LYS A 30 6.22 -18.98 13.22
C LYS A 30 7.25 -19.95 13.80
N LYS A 31 6.81 -21.01 14.49
CA LYS A 31 7.70 -22.02 15.07
C LYS A 31 8.53 -22.73 14.00
N ALA A 32 7.91 -23.09 12.87
CA ALA A 32 8.58 -23.76 11.77
C ALA A 32 9.69 -22.88 11.15
N LEU A 33 9.40 -21.61 10.91
CA LEU A 33 10.38 -20.63 10.39
C LEU A 33 11.53 -20.40 11.38
N GLN A 34 11.22 -20.23 12.67
CA GLN A 34 12.23 -20.07 13.72
C GLN A 34 13.12 -21.32 13.84
N LYS A 35 12.56 -22.52 13.72
CA LYS A 35 13.31 -23.79 13.70
C LYS A 35 14.23 -23.90 12.47
N ALA A 36 13.88 -23.23 11.37
CA ALA A 36 14.71 -23.09 10.18
C ALA A 36 15.72 -21.93 10.28
N ASN A 37 15.93 -21.35 11.47
CA ASN A 37 16.78 -20.19 11.73
C ASN A 37 16.38 -18.92 10.96
N ILE A 38 15.09 -18.79 10.62
CA ILE A 38 14.53 -17.58 10.01
C ILE A 38 13.99 -16.69 11.12
N CYS A 39 14.39 -15.42 11.15
CA CYS A 39 13.82 -14.43 12.06
C CYS A 39 12.36 -14.15 11.69
N VAL A 40 11.47 -14.14 12.68
CA VAL A 40 10.03 -13.92 12.48
C VAL A 40 9.58 -12.72 13.30
N GLN A 41 8.97 -11.76 12.62
CA GLN A 41 8.21 -10.67 13.23
C GLN A 41 6.73 -10.85 12.92
N GLN A 42 5.87 -10.57 13.89
CA GLN A 42 4.43 -10.66 13.74
C GLN A 42 3.83 -9.27 13.94
N ALA A 43 3.21 -8.73 12.89
CA ALA A 43 2.49 -7.46 12.96
C ALA A 43 1.24 -7.58 13.83
N VAL A 44 0.84 -6.48 14.46
CA VAL A 44 -0.38 -6.40 15.28
C VAL A 44 -1.63 -6.36 14.40
N GLU A 45 -1.56 -5.61 13.30
CA GLU A 45 -2.63 -5.43 12.33
C GLU A 45 -2.08 -5.77 10.93
N ASP A 46 -2.00 -4.76 10.06
CA ASP A 46 -1.39 -4.87 8.75
C ASP A 46 0.14 -5.02 8.83
N ALA A 47 0.69 -5.84 7.94
CA ALA A 47 2.11 -6.16 7.90
C ALA A 47 2.91 -5.24 6.98
N ASP A 48 2.28 -4.51 6.08
CA ASP A 48 2.97 -3.83 4.98
C ASP A 48 3.94 -2.78 5.50
N LEU A 49 3.48 -1.90 6.39
CA LEU A 49 4.33 -0.88 6.97
C LEU A 49 5.46 -1.49 7.84
N THR A 50 5.19 -2.61 8.51
CA THR A 50 6.22 -3.33 9.30
C THR A 50 7.31 -3.89 8.39
N ILE A 51 6.94 -4.46 7.24
CA ILE A 51 7.87 -4.97 6.23
C ILE A 51 8.73 -3.84 5.68
N VAL A 52 8.09 -2.73 5.26
CA VAL A 52 8.79 -1.58 4.67
C VAL A 52 9.75 -0.92 5.65
N ASN A 53 9.34 -0.70 6.89
CA ASN A 53 10.21 -0.13 7.92
C ASN A 53 11.39 -1.06 8.24
N THR A 54 11.18 -2.37 8.26
CA THR A 54 12.26 -3.35 8.44
C THR A 54 13.27 -3.24 7.31
N VAL A 55 12.80 -3.14 6.06
CA VAL A 55 13.65 -3.00 4.87
C VAL A 55 14.48 -1.73 4.94
N ILE A 56 13.87 -0.59 5.26
CA ILE A 56 14.58 0.70 5.43
C ILE A 56 15.65 0.58 6.51
N SER A 57 15.32 -0.06 7.64
CA SER A 57 16.27 -0.24 8.75
C SER A 57 17.48 -1.07 8.36
N VAL A 58 17.29 -2.16 7.59
CA VAL A 58 18.39 -3.09 7.27
C VAL A 58 19.11 -2.73 5.97
N ALA A 59 18.50 -1.94 5.08
CA ALA A 59 19.09 -1.58 3.78
C ALA A 59 20.53 -1.08 3.86
N PRO A 60 20.96 -0.27 4.84
CA PRO A 60 22.36 0.17 4.94
C PRO A 60 23.38 -0.96 5.24
N GLU A 61 22.92 -2.11 5.75
CA GLU A 61 23.78 -3.20 6.22
C GLU A 61 24.07 -4.27 5.15
N TYR A 62 23.37 -4.24 4.01
CA TYR A 62 23.45 -5.29 2.99
C TYR A 62 23.64 -4.71 1.59
N ASP A 63 24.36 -5.44 0.74
CA ASP A 63 24.55 -5.05 -0.67
C ASP A 63 23.22 -5.00 -1.45
N ASN A 64 22.28 -5.90 -1.12
CA ASN A 64 20.97 -5.97 -1.74
C ASN A 64 19.94 -6.47 -0.72
N VAL A 65 18.78 -5.80 -0.65
CA VAL A 65 17.64 -6.19 0.18
C VAL A 65 16.44 -6.45 -0.72
N ARG A 66 15.71 -7.53 -0.43
CA ARG A 66 14.58 -7.96 -1.25
C ARG A 66 13.32 -8.15 -0.42
N VAL A 67 12.23 -7.57 -0.88
CA VAL A 67 10.87 -7.81 -0.39
C VAL A 67 10.17 -8.75 -1.34
N VAL A 68 9.68 -9.88 -0.84
CA VAL A 68 8.98 -10.88 -1.62
C VAL A 68 7.50 -10.83 -1.25
N GLY A 69 6.64 -10.57 -2.24
CA GLY A 69 5.19 -10.48 -2.00
C GLY A 69 4.39 -10.48 -3.30
N GLU A 70 3.10 -10.78 -3.19
CA GLU A 70 2.16 -10.62 -4.31
C GLU A 70 1.46 -9.26 -4.27
N ASP A 71 1.44 -8.60 -3.11
CA ASP A 71 0.76 -7.34 -2.89
C ASP A 71 1.47 -6.17 -3.57
N ILE A 72 0.72 -5.38 -4.33
CA ILE A 72 1.24 -4.18 -4.99
C ILE A 72 1.34 -3.01 -4.00
N ASP A 73 0.58 -3.05 -2.91
CA ASP A 73 0.59 -2.01 -1.90
C ASP A 73 1.96 -1.94 -1.20
N LEU A 74 2.64 -3.08 -1.02
CA LEU A 74 4.06 -3.15 -0.63
C LEU A 74 4.98 -2.40 -1.60
N LEU A 75 4.78 -2.56 -2.90
CA LEU A 75 5.59 -1.91 -3.92
C LEU A 75 5.38 -0.38 -3.91
N VAL A 76 4.13 0.06 -3.71
CA VAL A 76 3.77 1.48 -3.57
C VAL A 76 4.46 2.09 -2.35
N LEU A 77 4.36 1.42 -1.19
CA LEU A 77 4.97 1.88 0.06
C LEU A 77 6.50 1.89 0.00
N LEU A 78 7.13 0.86 -0.59
CA LEU A 78 8.58 0.84 -0.81
C LEU A 78 9.02 2.01 -1.68
N THR A 79 8.31 2.28 -2.77
CA THR A 79 8.63 3.39 -3.67
C THR A 79 8.54 4.73 -2.95
N ALA A 80 7.52 4.93 -2.12
CA ALA A 80 7.34 6.18 -1.38
C ALA A 80 8.35 6.35 -0.24
N LEU A 81 8.57 5.32 0.57
CA LEU A 81 9.29 5.42 1.85
C LEU A 81 10.77 5.03 1.76
N SER A 82 11.17 4.26 0.74
CA SER A 82 12.55 3.78 0.57
C SER A 82 13.20 4.24 -0.73
N SER A 83 12.70 5.32 -1.34
CA SER A 83 13.19 5.88 -2.61
C SER A 83 14.68 6.23 -2.63
N THR A 84 15.27 6.51 -1.48
CA THR A 84 16.70 6.83 -1.33
C THR A 84 17.59 5.59 -1.31
N HIS A 85 17.02 4.40 -1.13
CA HIS A 85 17.75 3.13 -1.10
C HIS A 85 17.74 2.47 -2.47
N SER A 86 18.86 2.58 -3.20
CA SER A 86 19.04 1.99 -4.53
C SER A 86 19.25 0.47 -4.53
N ASN A 87 19.52 -0.11 -3.36
CA ASN A 87 19.77 -1.53 -3.15
C ASN A 87 18.52 -2.31 -2.68
N VAL A 88 17.35 -1.69 -2.71
CA VAL A 88 16.08 -2.29 -2.29
C VAL A 88 15.24 -2.67 -3.51
N PHE A 89 14.77 -3.92 -3.52
CA PHE A 89 13.99 -4.47 -4.63
C PHE A 89 12.73 -5.20 -4.13
N PHE A 90 11.63 -5.01 -4.83
CA PHE A 90 10.43 -5.82 -4.70
C PHE A 90 10.44 -6.96 -5.73
N GLN A 91 10.25 -8.19 -5.26
CA GLN A 91 10.06 -9.38 -6.09
C GLN A 91 8.62 -9.83 -6.02
N LYS A 92 7.96 -9.78 -7.18
CA LYS A 92 6.66 -10.41 -7.36
C LYS A 92 6.87 -11.81 -7.93
N CYS A 93 6.48 -12.83 -7.16
CA CYS A 93 6.57 -14.21 -7.61
C CYS A 93 5.72 -14.45 -8.86
N GLY A 94 6.30 -15.11 -9.86
CA GLY A 94 5.60 -15.55 -11.05
C GLY A 94 4.59 -16.65 -10.74
N ARG A 95 3.60 -16.82 -11.62
CA ARG A 95 2.62 -17.92 -11.53
C ARG A 95 2.69 -18.80 -12.79
N GLY A 96 2.74 -20.12 -12.59
CA GLY A 96 2.78 -21.09 -13.68
C GLY A 96 4.07 -20.98 -14.50
N LYS A 97 3.94 -20.59 -15.77
CA LYS A 97 5.09 -20.41 -16.69
C LYS A 97 5.64 -18.98 -16.71
N THR A 98 5.01 -18.05 -16.01
CA THR A 98 5.45 -16.66 -15.94
C THR A 98 6.63 -16.56 -14.97
N PRO A 99 7.75 -15.93 -15.35
CA PRO A 99 8.88 -15.71 -14.44
C PRO A 99 8.55 -14.69 -13.36
N ASP A 100 9.42 -14.61 -12.35
CA ASP A 100 9.37 -13.56 -11.33
C ASP A 100 9.63 -12.19 -11.96
N SER A 101 8.95 -11.17 -11.43
CA SER A 101 9.19 -9.77 -11.78
C SER A 101 9.92 -9.06 -10.65
N TYR A 102 10.83 -8.16 -11.01
CA TYR A 102 11.63 -7.37 -10.09
C TYR A 102 11.41 -5.88 -10.33
N TYR A 103 11.21 -5.14 -9.24
CA TYR A 103 10.99 -3.71 -9.27
C TYR A 103 11.93 -3.05 -8.25
N SER A 104 12.66 -2.03 -8.69
CA SER A 104 13.42 -1.16 -7.81
C SER A 104 12.52 -0.07 -7.22
N THR A 105 13.00 0.60 -6.18
CA THR A 105 12.34 1.79 -5.60
C THR A 105 12.21 2.96 -6.59
N THR A 106 12.95 2.94 -7.70
CA THR A 106 12.89 3.93 -8.78
C THR A 106 12.08 3.46 -10.00
N SER A 107 11.41 2.31 -9.92
CA SER A 107 10.65 1.76 -11.06
C SER A 107 9.38 2.54 -11.40
N PHE A 108 8.90 3.42 -10.52
CA PHE A 108 7.81 4.36 -10.83
C PHE A 108 8.35 5.72 -11.23
N ASN A 109 7.63 6.39 -12.13
CA ASN A 109 8.00 7.72 -12.60
C ASN A 109 8.07 8.71 -11.42
N HIS A 110 9.25 9.32 -11.23
CA HIS A 110 9.57 10.22 -10.12
C HIS A 110 8.66 11.46 -10.02
N LYS A 111 7.88 11.76 -11.05
CA LYS A 111 6.94 12.89 -11.05
C LYS A 111 5.82 12.77 -9.99
N PHE A 112 5.66 11.59 -9.38
CA PHE A 112 4.58 11.28 -8.43
C PHE A 112 5.06 10.75 -7.08
N SER A 113 6.38 10.73 -6.79
CA SER A 113 6.88 9.96 -5.64
C SER A 113 6.39 10.49 -4.30
N ASN A 114 6.27 11.81 -4.14
CA ASN A 114 5.77 12.40 -2.91
C ASN A 114 4.25 12.18 -2.79
N GLU A 115 3.53 12.35 -3.88
CA GLU A 115 2.06 12.30 -3.94
C GLU A 115 1.53 10.87 -4.13
N LEU A 116 2.42 9.89 -4.24
CA LEU A 116 2.08 8.48 -4.38
C LEU A 116 1.28 7.99 -3.18
N LEU A 117 1.67 8.37 -1.97
CA LEU A 117 0.95 8.03 -0.73
C LEU A 117 -0.43 8.69 -0.68
N PHE A 118 -0.54 9.94 -1.12
CA PHE A 118 -1.83 10.61 -1.23
C PHE A 118 -2.74 9.90 -2.22
N SER A 119 -2.21 9.61 -3.42
CA SER A 119 -2.92 8.89 -4.48
C SER A 119 -3.39 7.51 -4.01
N TYR A 120 -2.51 6.80 -3.29
CA TYR A 120 -2.77 5.50 -2.71
C TYR A 120 -3.92 5.56 -1.69
N ALA A 121 -3.88 6.49 -0.74
CA ALA A 121 -4.91 6.62 0.29
C ALA A 121 -6.28 7.05 -0.27
N ILE A 122 -6.31 8.04 -1.18
CA ILE A 122 -7.56 8.62 -1.68
C ILE A 122 -8.29 7.74 -2.70
N SER A 123 -7.54 6.95 -3.48
CA SER A 123 -8.12 6.01 -4.45
C SER A 123 -8.46 4.64 -3.85
N GLY A 124 -8.20 4.48 -2.55
CA GLY A 124 -8.49 3.29 -1.76
C GLY A 124 -7.30 2.35 -1.63
N CYS A 125 -7.06 1.91 -0.41
CA CYS A 125 -6.07 0.90 -0.02
C CYS A 125 -6.64 -0.07 1.03
N ASP A 126 -5.82 -0.98 1.54
CA ASP A 126 -6.25 -1.96 2.54
C ASP A 126 -6.92 -1.37 3.79
N ILE A 127 -6.56 -0.13 4.16
CA ILE A 127 -7.13 0.57 5.32
C ILE A 127 -8.17 1.65 4.93
N THR A 128 -8.27 2.04 3.65
CA THR A 128 -9.22 3.05 3.19
C THR A 128 -10.04 2.55 1.99
N SER A 129 -11.37 2.64 2.08
CA SER A 129 -12.22 2.34 0.94
C SER A 129 -11.98 3.33 -0.22
N ALA A 130 -12.03 2.84 -1.45
CA ALA A 130 -12.07 3.70 -2.63
C ALA A 130 -13.34 4.57 -2.62
N LEU A 131 -13.21 5.80 -3.10
CA LEU A 131 -14.36 6.68 -3.32
C LEU A 131 -15.30 6.10 -4.40
N PHE A 132 -16.60 6.33 -4.23
CA PHE A 132 -17.62 5.74 -5.10
C PHE A 132 -17.42 6.16 -6.57
N GLY A 133 -17.21 5.19 -7.46
CA GLY A 133 -16.96 5.45 -8.88
C GLY A 133 -15.59 6.08 -9.20
N GLN A 134 -14.65 6.06 -8.25
CA GLN A 134 -13.32 6.68 -8.36
C GLN A 134 -12.20 5.66 -8.04
N GLY A 135 -11.92 4.77 -8.99
CA GLY A 135 -10.82 3.81 -8.84
C GLY A 135 -9.42 4.40 -9.12
N LYS A 136 -8.37 3.65 -8.73
CA LYS A 136 -6.93 3.99 -8.91
C LYS A 136 -6.62 4.57 -10.30
N ASN A 137 -7.09 3.93 -11.39
CA ASN A 137 -6.83 4.40 -12.77
C ASN A 137 -7.47 5.76 -13.10
N LYS A 138 -8.69 6.02 -12.59
CA LYS A 138 -9.39 7.29 -12.83
C LYS A 138 -8.71 8.41 -12.08
N PHE A 139 -8.29 8.15 -10.84
CA PHE A 139 -7.49 9.08 -10.05
C PHE A 139 -6.16 9.42 -10.74
N ILE A 140 -5.38 8.41 -11.16
CA ILE A 140 -4.12 8.63 -11.89
C ILE A 140 -4.37 9.47 -13.16
N SER A 141 -5.43 9.15 -13.91
CA SER A 141 -5.77 9.90 -15.13
C SER A 141 -6.16 11.36 -14.86
N LEU A 142 -6.83 11.64 -13.73
CA LEU A 142 -7.19 13.00 -13.32
C LEU A 142 -5.94 13.80 -12.96
N VAL A 143 -5.10 13.22 -12.11
CA VAL A 143 -3.87 13.86 -11.62
C VAL A 143 -2.89 14.13 -12.77
N LEU A 144 -2.81 13.25 -13.77
CA LEU A 144 -2.05 13.49 -14.99
C LEU A 144 -2.57 14.66 -15.84
N LYS A 145 -3.86 15.00 -15.73
CA LYS A 145 -4.48 16.13 -16.44
C LYS A 145 -4.39 17.44 -15.65
N HIS A 146 -4.39 17.33 -14.33
CA HIS A 146 -4.43 18.45 -13.38
C HIS A 146 -3.25 18.33 -12.41
N GLU A 147 -2.05 18.66 -12.87
CA GLU A 147 -0.85 18.60 -12.02
C GLU A 147 -0.98 19.52 -10.79
N GLU A 148 -1.83 20.56 -10.81
CA GLU A 148 -2.11 21.35 -9.61
C GLU A 148 -2.72 20.55 -8.45
N LEU A 149 -3.38 19.41 -8.72
CA LEU A 149 -3.90 18.53 -7.66
C LEU A 149 -2.76 17.85 -6.88
N LEU A 150 -1.60 17.64 -7.50
CA LEU A 150 -0.40 17.14 -6.82
C LEU A 150 0.15 18.16 -5.84
N ASN A 151 0.17 19.44 -6.22
CA ASN A 151 0.61 20.50 -5.31
C ASN A 151 -0.26 20.56 -4.04
N ARG A 152 -1.55 20.24 -4.16
CA ARG A 152 -2.48 20.13 -3.02
C ARG A 152 -2.23 18.88 -2.17
N ALA A 153 -1.70 17.81 -2.77
CA ALA A 153 -1.32 16.60 -2.04
C ALA A 153 -0.16 16.86 -1.05
N ALA A 154 0.71 17.83 -1.33
CA ALA A 154 1.79 18.22 -0.41
C ALA A 154 1.27 18.67 0.97
N THR A 155 0.07 19.27 1.04
CA THR A 155 -0.59 19.62 2.30
C THR A 155 -0.82 18.39 3.19
N PHE A 156 -1.12 17.24 2.61
CA PHE A 156 -1.37 15.99 3.35
C PHE A 156 -0.09 15.36 3.91
N LEU A 157 1.07 15.73 3.37
CA LEU A 157 2.38 15.25 3.82
C LEU A 157 3.04 16.23 4.79
N ASN A 158 2.48 17.42 4.98
CA ASN A 158 3.02 18.43 5.85
C ASN A 158 2.54 18.21 7.30
N PRO A 159 3.42 17.84 8.25
CA PRO A 159 3.03 17.61 9.64
C PRO A 159 2.59 18.90 10.37
N GLN A 160 2.82 20.08 9.79
CA GLN A 160 2.38 21.37 10.31
C GLN A 160 1.10 21.89 9.65
N ALA A 161 0.51 21.14 8.70
CA ALA A 161 -0.73 21.55 8.07
C ALA A 161 -1.88 21.56 9.09
N THR A 162 -2.72 22.60 9.04
CA THR A 162 -3.91 22.66 9.89
C THR A 162 -5.02 21.78 9.34
N THR A 163 -5.97 21.41 10.19
CA THR A 163 -7.17 20.67 9.79
C THR A 163 -7.93 21.38 8.68
N GLU A 164 -7.99 22.72 8.72
CA GLU A 164 -8.66 23.54 7.71
C GLU A 164 -7.95 23.45 6.36
N GLN A 165 -6.62 23.52 6.34
CA GLN A 165 -5.83 23.39 5.11
C GLN A 165 -5.99 22.01 4.48
N VAL A 166 -5.97 20.95 5.30
CA VAL A 166 -6.20 19.57 4.84
C VAL A 166 -7.62 19.41 4.30
N THR A 167 -8.61 19.97 4.99
CA THR A 167 -10.03 19.93 4.57
C THR A 167 -10.24 20.65 3.24
N GLU A 168 -9.67 21.85 3.09
CA GLU A 168 -9.74 22.63 1.85
C GLU A 168 -9.04 21.91 0.70
N ALA A 169 -7.83 21.40 0.92
CA ALA A 169 -7.11 20.64 -0.09
C ALA A 169 -7.88 19.38 -0.53
N GLY A 170 -8.44 18.64 0.43
CA GLY A 170 -9.24 17.45 0.16
C GLY A 170 -10.54 17.74 -0.58
N GLY A 171 -11.26 18.78 -0.17
CA GLY A 171 -12.48 19.23 -0.83
C GLY A 171 -12.23 19.56 -2.30
N ASN A 172 -11.15 20.28 -2.60
CA ASN A 172 -10.77 20.61 -3.96
C ASN A 172 -10.43 19.38 -4.80
N VAL A 173 -9.71 18.40 -4.24
CA VAL A 173 -9.44 17.14 -4.95
C VAL A 173 -10.74 16.36 -5.22
N PHE A 174 -11.69 16.37 -4.28
CA PHE A 174 -12.97 15.69 -4.47
C PHE A 174 -13.82 16.36 -5.56
N VAL A 175 -13.88 17.70 -5.59
CA VAL A 175 -14.55 18.45 -6.66
C VAL A 175 -14.02 18.02 -8.03
N ALA A 176 -12.69 18.01 -8.19
CA ALA A 176 -12.05 17.59 -9.43
C ALA A 176 -12.34 16.11 -9.78
N LEU A 177 -12.35 15.22 -8.77
CA LEU A 177 -12.64 13.80 -8.96
C LEU A 177 -14.04 13.53 -9.51
N TYR A 178 -15.03 14.32 -9.07
CA TYR A 178 -16.40 14.21 -9.55
C TYR A 178 -16.70 15.10 -10.78
N GLY A 179 -15.67 15.72 -11.35
CA GLY A 179 -15.77 16.45 -12.63
C GLY A 179 -16.12 17.93 -12.49
N GLY A 180 -16.11 18.48 -11.28
CA GLY A 180 -16.22 19.91 -11.05
C GLY A 180 -14.89 20.64 -11.18
N ASP A 181 -14.95 21.96 -11.25
CA ASP A 181 -13.79 22.85 -11.28
C ASP A 181 -13.41 23.31 -9.85
N PRO A 182 -12.28 22.85 -9.28
CA PRO A 182 -11.87 23.20 -7.93
C PRO A 182 -11.47 24.68 -7.75
N ALA A 183 -11.33 25.46 -8.82
CA ALA A 183 -11.07 26.89 -8.72
C ALA A 183 -12.34 27.70 -8.48
N THR A 184 -13.50 27.17 -8.87
CA THR A 184 -14.77 27.90 -8.90
C THR A 184 -15.89 27.21 -8.14
N GLN A 185 -15.72 25.92 -7.79
CA GLN A 185 -16.76 25.11 -7.17
C GLN A 185 -16.29 24.47 -5.87
N ASN A 186 -17.25 24.18 -4.99
CA ASN A 186 -17.03 23.40 -3.77
C ASN A 186 -17.90 22.13 -3.74
N LEU A 187 -17.65 21.27 -2.76
CA LEU A 187 -18.38 20.00 -2.61
C LEU A 187 -19.88 20.17 -2.35
N GLU A 188 -20.29 21.24 -1.66
CA GLU A 188 -21.70 21.48 -1.33
C GLU A 188 -22.50 21.78 -2.61
N GLU A 189 -21.90 22.55 -3.53
CA GLU A 189 -22.50 22.86 -4.84
C GLU A 189 -22.65 21.62 -5.72
N GLN A 190 -21.77 20.63 -5.57
CA GLN A 190 -21.81 19.38 -6.33
C GLN A 190 -22.83 18.36 -5.77
N ARG A 191 -23.40 18.60 -4.59
CA ARG A 191 -24.26 17.61 -3.89
C ARG A 191 -25.63 17.40 -4.53
N TYR A 192 -26.09 18.36 -5.32
CA TYR A 192 -27.48 18.41 -5.83
C TYR A 192 -27.59 18.16 -7.34
N HIS A 193 -26.50 17.74 -7.99
CA HIS A 193 -26.42 17.45 -9.42
C HIS A 193 -26.24 15.94 -9.67
#